data_AF-A0A4Q5RCX4-F1
#
_entry.id   AF-A0A4Q5RCX4-F1
#
_cell.length_a   1.000
_cell.length_b   1.000
_cell.length_c   1.000
_cell.angle_alpha   90.00
_cell.angle_beta   90.00
_cell.angle_gamma   90.00
#
_symmetry.space_group_name_H-M   'P 1'
#
loop_
_entity.id
_entity.type
_entity.pdbx_description
1 polymer ?
#
loop_
_entity_poly.entity_id
_entity_poly.type
_entity_poly.pdbx_seq_one_letter_code
_entity_poly.pdbx_strand_id
1 'polypeptide(L)'
;MALPRFAPPRSFHAELKRRAAHYFQTEGKAQTGNTALLAKAALLVGSLVALYVHLVFFTPALGWALAECVALGISMALVGFNVMHDGAHGSFSRYPWLNRTAAFTLNVMGGSSYMWDAKHNTVHHMYTNIDGVDDDLDIQPWMRLTADQKRYRFHRFQHLYFWFLYGLLYFSWVFVMDYQKYFTQRIGSVPLKPMSRPDHFIFWGFKALSLGIFIGLPVYMVGLASWA
;
A
#
# COMPACT_ATOMS: atom_id res chain seq x y z
N MET A 1 22.23 -2.34 -15.83
CA MET A 1 21.56 -1.36 -16.70
C MET A 1 21.71 0.01 -16.06
N ALA A 2 22.00 1.06 -16.81
CA ALA A 2 22.05 2.42 -16.25
C ALA A 2 20.63 2.95 -16.04
N LEU A 3 20.36 3.63 -14.92
CA LEU A 3 19.05 4.23 -14.67
C LEU A 3 18.77 5.36 -15.68
N PRO A 4 17.52 5.50 -16.16
CA PRO A 4 17.13 6.63 -17.02
C PRO A 4 17.49 7.97 -16.37
N ARG A 5 17.93 8.92 -17.18
CA ARG A 5 18.17 10.31 -16.76
C ARG A 5 17.13 11.21 -17.38
N PHE A 6 16.49 12.04 -16.57
CA PHE A 6 15.51 13.00 -17.04
C PHE A 6 16.16 14.36 -17.32
N ALA A 7 15.66 15.05 -18.35
CA ALA A 7 16.02 16.43 -18.59
C ALA A 7 15.63 17.31 -17.38
N PRO A 8 16.30 18.47 -17.18
CA PRO A 8 15.90 19.42 -16.16
C PRO A 8 14.40 19.79 -16.27
N PRO A 9 13.74 20.16 -15.14
CA PRO A 9 12.31 20.46 -15.14
C PRO A 9 11.95 21.46 -16.25
N ARG A 10 11.08 21.03 -17.17
CA ARG A 10 10.56 21.91 -18.23
C ARG A 10 9.59 22.95 -17.64
N SER A 11 9.34 24.01 -18.40
CA SER A 11 8.40 25.09 -18.06
C SER A 11 7.03 24.58 -17.57
N PHE A 12 6.50 23.50 -18.16
CA PHE A 12 5.21 22.93 -17.76
C PHE A 12 5.17 22.45 -16.30
N HIS A 13 6.16 21.66 -15.84
CA HIS A 13 6.17 21.13 -14.47
C HIS A 13 6.31 22.23 -13.43
N ALA A 14 7.20 23.19 -13.71
CA ALA A 14 7.39 24.37 -12.86
C ALA A 14 6.11 25.22 -12.79
N GLU A 15 5.48 25.47 -13.94
CA GLU A 15 4.24 26.24 -14.02
C GLU A 15 3.08 25.54 -13.33
N LEU A 16 2.96 24.21 -13.47
CA LEU A 16 1.93 23.42 -12.79
C LEU A 16 2.10 23.50 -11.27
N LYS A 17 3.32 23.33 -10.75
CA LYS A 17 3.61 23.49 -9.32
C LYS A 17 3.29 24.90 -8.83
N ARG A 18 3.66 25.93 -9.60
CA ARG A 18 3.37 27.34 -9.28
C ARG A 18 1.87 27.59 -9.18
N ARG A 19 1.08 27.15 -10.17
CA ARG A 19 -0.38 27.33 -10.19
C ARG A 19 -1.07 26.55 -9.07
N ALA A 20 -0.64 25.33 -8.80
CA ALA A 20 -1.16 24.54 -7.68
C ALA A 20 -0.90 25.24 -6.35
N ALA A 21 0.33 25.71 -6.10
CA ALA A 21 0.65 26.46 -4.89
C ALA A 21 -0.15 27.76 -4.77
N HIS A 22 -0.29 28.50 -5.87
CA HIS A 22 -1.07 29.73 -5.92
C HIS A 22 -2.54 29.50 -5.55
N TYR A 23 -3.18 28.42 -6.05
CA TYR A 23 -4.55 28.07 -5.69
C TYR A 23 -4.74 27.92 -4.17
N PHE A 24 -3.87 27.17 -3.49
CA PHE A 24 -3.97 26.98 -2.04
C PHE A 24 -3.80 28.30 -1.27
N GLN A 25 -2.91 29.17 -1.74
CA GLN A 25 -2.71 30.51 -1.15
C GLN A 25 -3.93 31.40 -1.34
N THR A 26 -4.50 31.49 -2.55
CA THR A 26 -5.66 32.34 -2.83
C THR A 26 -6.92 31.88 -2.12
N GLU A 27 -7.07 30.56 -1.93
CA GLU A 27 -8.23 29.98 -1.25
C GLU A 27 -8.08 29.95 0.29
N GLY A 28 -6.93 30.35 0.83
CA GLY A 28 -6.63 30.22 2.26
C GLY A 28 -6.64 28.77 2.77
N LYS A 29 -6.36 27.80 1.90
CA LYS A 29 -6.41 26.36 2.20
C LYS A 29 -4.99 25.83 2.46
N ALA A 30 -4.85 24.97 3.46
CA ALA A 30 -3.61 24.22 3.65
C ALA A 30 -3.44 23.19 2.52
N GLN A 31 -2.18 22.91 2.15
CA GLN A 31 -1.82 21.83 1.22
C GLN A 31 -1.85 20.43 1.87
N THR A 32 -2.08 20.40 3.18
CA THR A 32 -2.21 19.18 3.99
C THR A 32 -3.66 18.95 4.38
N GLY A 33 -3.95 17.75 4.88
CA GLY A 33 -5.26 17.33 5.32
C GLY A 33 -5.94 18.28 6.30
N ASN A 34 -7.26 18.30 6.22
CA ASN A 34 -8.16 19.11 7.03
C ASN A 34 -8.99 18.24 7.99
N THR A 35 -9.91 18.85 8.71
CA THR A 35 -10.80 18.15 9.66
C THR A 35 -11.67 17.09 8.97
N ALA A 36 -12.14 17.33 7.74
CA ALA A 36 -12.92 16.36 6.99
C ALA A 36 -12.11 15.10 6.65
N LEU A 37 -10.83 15.27 6.28
CA LEU A 37 -9.91 14.16 6.05
C LEU A 37 -9.64 13.35 7.33
N LEU A 38 -9.44 14.03 8.47
CA LEU A 38 -9.25 13.36 9.76
C LEU A 38 -10.51 12.61 10.21
N ALA A 39 -11.70 13.19 10.02
CA ALA A 39 -12.97 12.54 10.32
C ALA A 39 -13.18 11.30 9.44
N LYS A 40 -12.88 11.39 8.15
CA LYS A 40 -12.90 10.26 7.22
C LYS A 40 -11.92 9.17 7.66
N ALA A 41 -10.70 9.53 8.05
CA ALA A 41 -9.71 8.58 8.54
C ALA A 41 -10.19 7.86 9.81
N ALA A 42 -10.74 8.60 10.78
CA ALA A 42 -11.29 8.05 12.01
C ALA A 42 -12.45 7.09 11.74
N LEU A 43 -13.36 7.45 10.82
CA LEU A 43 -14.44 6.57 10.38
C LEU A 43 -13.90 5.28 9.75
N LEU A 44 -12.98 5.38 8.79
CA LEU A 44 -12.46 4.21 8.07
C LEU A 44 -11.67 3.26 8.99
N VAL A 45 -10.79 3.80 9.83
CA VAL A 45 -10.01 3.01 10.79
C VAL A 45 -10.94 2.44 11.86
N GLY A 46 -11.89 3.23 12.35
CA GLY A 46 -12.90 2.79 13.32
C GLY A 46 -13.75 1.65 12.78
N SER A 47 -14.22 1.74 11.54
CA SER A 47 -14.97 0.66 10.87
C SER A 47 -14.13 -0.61 10.71
N LEU A 48 -12.86 -0.49 10.31
CA LEU A 48 -11.95 -1.63 10.22
C LEU A 48 -11.79 -2.32 11.58
N VAL A 49 -11.54 -1.55 12.64
CA VAL A 49 -11.39 -2.09 14.01
C VAL A 49 -12.69 -2.72 14.50
N ALA A 50 -13.83 -2.07 14.29
CA ALA A 50 -15.13 -2.58 14.71
C ALA A 50 -15.49 -3.90 14.01
N LEU A 51 -15.30 -3.98 12.69
CA LEU A 51 -15.52 -5.20 11.91
C LEU A 51 -14.59 -6.33 12.37
N TYR A 52 -13.31 -6.03 12.55
CA TYR A 52 -12.34 -7.02 13.04
C TYR A 52 -12.71 -7.53 14.44
N VAL A 53 -13.08 -6.63 15.36
CA VAL A 53 -13.48 -7.00 16.72
C VAL A 53 -14.73 -7.87 16.71
N HIS A 54 -15.74 -7.50 15.92
CA HIS A 54 -16.97 -8.28 15.83
C HIS A 54 -16.71 -9.69 15.27
N LEU A 55 -15.97 -9.78 14.16
CA LEU A 55 -15.60 -11.06 13.55
C LEU A 55 -14.83 -11.98 14.51
N VAL A 56 -13.85 -11.45 15.24
CA VAL A 56 -12.91 -12.27 16.03
C VAL A 56 -13.43 -12.59 17.43
N PHE A 57 -14.20 -11.69 18.06
CA PHE A 57 -14.60 -11.84 19.46
C PHE A 57 -16.08 -12.13 19.68
N PHE A 58 -16.93 -11.86 18.69
CA PHE A 58 -18.39 -12.08 18.80
C PHE A 58 -18.90 -13.18 17.89
N THR A 59 -18.06 -13.67 16.97
CA THR A 59 -18.30 -14.86 16.12
C THR A 59 -19.71 -14.87 15.52
N PRO A 60 -20.05 -13.90 14.65
CA PRO A 60 -21.39 -13.80 14.09
C PRO A 60 -21.74 -15.03 13.25
N ALA A 61 -23.04 -15.25 13.04
CA ALA A 61 -23.52 -16.34 12.18
C ALA A 61 -22.89 -16.27 10.78
N LEU A 62 -22.64 -17.43 10.17
CA LEU A 62 -21.83 -17.57 8.95
C LEU A 62 -22.16 -16.56 7.84
N GLY A 63 -23.46 -16.34 7.54
CA GLY A 63 -23.86 -15.37 6.51
C GLY A 63 -23.41 -13.94 6.80
N TRP A 64 -23.53 -13.50 8.06
CA TRP A 64 -23.06 -12.19 8.51
C TRP A 64 -21.53 -12.14 8.56
N ALA A 65 -20.89 -13.20 9.04
CA ALA A 65 -19.43 -13.29 9.06
C ALA A 65 -18.82 -13.13 7.64
N LEU A 66 -19.38 -13.81 6.63
CA LEU A 66 -18.93 -13.68 5.24
C LEU A 66 -19.12 -12.25 4.70
N ALA A 67 -20.27 -11.62 4.97
CA ALA A 67 -20.52 -10.24 4.58
C ALA A 67 -19.54 -9.27 5.26
N GLU A 68 -19.26 -9.47 6.55
CA GLU A 68 -18.31 -8.68 7.31
C GLU A 68 -16.86 -8.91 6.86
N CYS A 69 -16.48 -10.11 6.43
CA CYS A 69 -15.17 -10.35 5.82
C CYS A 69 -14.98 -9.54 4.53
N VAL A 70 -16.01 -9.46 3.69
CA VAL A 70 -15.98 -8.60 2.48
C VAL A 70 -15.90 -7.13 2.88
N ALA A 71 -16.71 -6.69 3.84
CA ALA A 71 -16.67 -5.32 4.35
C ALA A 71 -15.32 -4.96 4.98
N LEU A 72 -14.67 -5.91 5.67
CA LEU A 72 -13.35 -5.74 6.27
C LEU A 72 -12.29 -5.58 5.18
N GLY A 73 -12.32 -6.40 4.13
CA GLY A 73 -11.42 -6.26 2.98
C GLY A 73 -11.58 -4.91 2.27
N ILE A 74 -12.81 -4.45 2.07
CA ILE A 74 -13.09 -3.11 1.53
C ILE A 74 -12.55 -2.02 2.48
N SER A 75 -12.76 -2.15 3.79
CA SER A 75 -12.29 -1.19 4.79
C SER A 75 -10.77 -1.12 4.82
N MET A 76 -10.06 -2.26 4.73
CA MET A 76 -8.60 -2.32 4.60
C MET A 76 -8.11 -1.57 3.37
N ALA A 77 -8.73 -1.80 2.21
CA ALA A 77 -8.39 -1.08 0.98
C ALA A 77 -8.62 0.43 1.13
N LEU A 78 -9.75 0.84 1.73
CA LEU A 78 -10.04 2.26 1.97
C LEU A 78 -9.05 2.91 2.94
N VAL A 79 -8.63 2.23 4.01
CA VAL A 79 -7.55 2.72 4.89
C VAL A 79 -6.24 2.83 4.12
N GLY A 80 -5.91 1.85 3.28
CA GLY A 80 -4.76 1.87 2.38
C GLY A 80 -4.72 3.10 1.48
N PHE A 81 -5.82 3.39 0.79
CA PHE A 81 -5.87 4.50 -0.18
C PHE A 81 -6.10 5.89 0.43
N ASN A 82 -6.71 5.99 1.62
CA ASN A 82 -7.17 7.28 2.15
C ASN A 82 -6.48 7.69 3.47
N VAL A 83 -5.73 6.79 4.10
CA VAL A 83 -5.00 7.10 5.34
C VAL A 83 -3.52 6.81 5.12
N MET A 84 -3.20 5.56 4.79
CA MET A 84 -1.84 5.13 4.52
C MET A 84 -1.19 5.94 3.40
N HIS A 85 -1.84 6.01 2.24
CA HIS A 85 -1.30 6.64 1.04
C HIS A 85 -1.03 8.14 1.26
N ASP A 86 -1.98 8.87 1.83
CA ASP A 86 -1.83 10.29 2.14
C ASP A 86 -0.75 10.53 3.20
N GLY A 87 -0.62 9.61 4.17
CA GLY A 87 0.47 9.61 5.14
C GLY A 87 1.83 9.40 4.49
N ALA A 88 1.93 8.44 3.55
CA ALA A 88 3.13 8.12 2.81
C ALA A 88 3.57 9.27 1.88
N HIS A 89 2.65 10.10 1.41
CA HIS A 89 2.95 11.33 0.66
C HIS A 89 3.17 12.56 1.54
N GLY A 90 3.02 12.44 2.87
CA GLY A 90 3.19 13.56 3.81
C GLY A 90 2.09 14.61 3.73
N SER A 91 0.98 14.33 3.03
CA SER A 91 -0.14 15.24 2.84
C SER A 91 -1.23 15.06 3.90
N PHE A 92 -1.24 13.97 4.66
CA PHE A 92 -2.27 13.67 5.65
C PHE A 92 -2.38 14.76 6.75
N SER A 93 -1.26 15.35 7.17
CA SER A 93 -1.24 16.42 8.18
C SER A 93 -0.03 17.33 8.05
N ARG A 94 -0.11 18.55 8.62
CA ARG A 94 1.06 19.42 8.82
C ARG A 94 2.08 18.84 9.81
N TYR A 95 1.66 17.89 10.65
CA TYR A 95 2.53 17.30 11.67
C TYR A 95 3.20 16.03 11.13
N PRO A 96 4.55 15.98 11.04
CA PRO A 96 5.25 14.83 10.47
C PRO A 96 4.95 13.50 11.17
N TRP A 97 4.73 13.51 12.48
CA TRP A 97 4.42 12.30 13.22
C TRP A 97 3.05 11.71 12.84
N LEU A 98 2.05 12.54 12.54
CA LEU A 98 0.74 12.06 12.07
C LEU A 98 0.85 11.41 10.69
N ASN A 99 1.64 11.98 9.78
CA ASN A 99 1.89 11.36 8.48
C ASN A 99 2.56 9.98 8.62
N ARG A 100 3.56 9.88 9.51
CA ARG A 100 4.21 8.60 9.83
C ARG A 100 3.23 7.59 10.41
N THR A 101 2.40 8.00 11.37
CA THR A 101 1.37 7.12 11.96
C THR A 101 0.37 6.66 10.90
N ALA A 102 -0.08 7.56 10.03
CA ALA A 102 -0.99 7.24 8.94
C ALA A 102 -0.34 6.23 7.96
N ALA A 103 0.90 6.46 7.53
CA ALA A 103 1.66 5.52 6.70
C ALA A 103 1.88 4.15 7.38
N PHE A 104 2.08 4.14 8.71
CA PHE A 104 2.28 2.92 9.50
C PHE A 104 1.03 2.03 9.57
N THR A 105 -0.15 2.52 9.18
CA THR A 105 -1.30 1.63 9.02
C THR A 105 -1.03 0.52 7.99
N LEU A 106 -0.15 0.72 6.99
CA LEU A 106 0.34 -0.37 6.14
C LEU A 106 1.07 -1.45 6.94
N ASN A 107 1.90 -1.04 7.90
CA ASN A 107 2.70 -1.96 8.72
C ASN A 107 1.79 -2.87 9.55
N VAL A 108 0.73 -2.31 10.13
CA VAL A 108 -0.29 -3.09 10.83
C VAL A 108 -0.95 -4.08 9.87
N MET A 109 -1.34 -3.63 8.67
CA MET A 109 -1.90 -4.47 7.60
C MET A 109 -0.87 -5.37 6.90
N GLY A 110 0.33 -5.53 7.47
CA GLY A 110 1.28 -6.56 7.04
C GLY A 110 2.19 -6.18 5.89
N GLY A 111 2.07 -4.99 5.31
CA GLY A 111 3.09 -4.45 4.40
C GLY A 111 4.24 -3.78 5.17
N SER A 112 5.18 -3.17 4.46
CA SER A 112 6.22 -2.31 5.03
C SER A 112 6.16 -0.91 4.44
N SER A 113 5.90 0.10 5.27
CA SER A 113 5.90 1.51 4.88
C SER A 113 7.27 1.98 4.40
N TYR A 114 8.36 1.37 4.88
CA TYR A 114 9.71 1.63 4.39
C TYR A 114 9.88 1.11 2.97
N MET A 115 9.51 -0.14 2.72
CA MET A 115 9.59 -0.73 1.38
C MET A 115 8.65 -0.02 0.41
N TRP A 116 7.46 0.37 0.88
CA TRP A 116 6.52 1.17 0.10
C TRP A 116 7.07 2.55 -0.23
N ASP A 117 7.70 3.28 0.69
CA ASP A 117 8.31 4.58 0.39
C ASP A 117 9.42 4.46 -0.67
N ALA A 118 10.30 3.45 -0.53
CA ALA A 118 11.33 3.19 -1.51
C ALA A 118 10.73 2.81 -2.88
N LYS A 119 9.72 1.93 -2.90
CA LYS A 119 9.10 1.46 -4.15
C LYS A 119 8.22 2.51 -4.79
N HIS A 120 7.28 3.09 -4.06
CA HIS A 120 6.26 4.00 -4.58
C HIS A 120 6.83 5.40 -4.75
N ASN A 121 7.35 6.00 -3.68
CA ASN A 121 7.79 7.41 -3.69
C ASN A 121 9.12 7.61 -4.40
N THR A 122 10.05 6.68 -4.27
CA THR A 122 11.37 6.80 -4.91
C THR A 122 11.37 6.16 -6.30
N VAL A 123 11.00 4.89 -6.47
CA VAL A 123 11.10 4.24 -7.78
C VAL A 123 9.94 4.64 -8.70
N HIS A 124 8.70 4.32 -8.34
CA HIS A 124 7.54 4.48 -9.20
C HIS A 124 7.30 5.94 -9.58
N HIS A 125 7.30 6.89 -8.63
CA HIS A 125 7.09 8.31 -8.95
C HIS A 125 8.24 8.96 -9.74
N MET A 126 9.45 8.40 -9.73
CA MET A 126 10.56 8.89 -10.57
C MET A 126 10.62 8.21 -11.94
N TYR A 127 10.34 6.90 -12.01
CA TYR A 127 10.53 6.07 -13.19
C TYR A 127 9.23 5.43 -13.70
N THR A 128 8.11 6.12 -13.49
CA THR A 128 6.75 5.61 -13.74
C THR A 128 6.63 4.99 -15.13
N ASN A 129 6.11 3.77 -15.19
CA ASN A 129 5.86 3.03 -16.43
C ASN A 129 7.11 2.79 -17.32
N ILE A 130 8.32 2.83 -16.76
CA ILE A 130 9.55 2.45 -17.47
C ILE A 130 9.85 0.98 -17.19
N ASP A 131 9.73 0.13 -18.22
CA ASP A 131 10.00 -1.32 -18.12
C ASP A 131 11.43 -1.60 -17.65
N GLY A 132 11.59 -2.59 -16.77
CA GLY A 132 12.88 -2.94 -16.16
C GLY A 132 13.38 -2.01 -15.04
N VAL A 133 12.65 -0.93 -14.73
CA VAL A 133 12.95 -0.03 -13.61
C VAL A 133 11.78 0.07 -12.66
N ASP A 134 10.58 0.32 -13.17
CA ASP A 134 9.36 0.38 -12.36
C ASP A 134 8.92 -1.03 -11.96
N ASP A 135 9.13 -1.37 -10.68
CA ASP A 135 8.75 -2.66 -10.08
C ASP A 135 7.25 -2.94 -10.18
N ASP A 136 6.41 -1.90 -10.35
CA ASP A 136 4.96 -2.07 -10.58
C ASP A 136 4.61 -2.74 -11.92
N LEU A 137 5.55 -2.76 -12.87
CA LEU A 137 5.37 -3.43 -14.14
C LEU A 137 5.82 -4.91 -14.11
N ASP A 138 6.50 -5.34 -13.05
CA ASP A 138 7.20 -6.63 -12.98
C ASP A 138 6.30 -7.78 -12.48
N ILE A 139 5.28 -8.09 -13.27
CA ILE A 139 4.39 -9.25 -13.09
C ILE A 139 4.52 -10.24 -14.26
N GLN A 140 5.59 -10.14 -15.05
CA GLN A 140 5.84 -11.04 -16.16
C GLN A 140 6.11 -12.48 -15.66
N PRO A 141 5.78 -13.51 -16.46
CA PRO A 141 5.09 -13.46 -17.75
C PRO A 141 3.56 -13.31 -17.63
N TRP A 142 3.00 -13.27 -16.42
CA TRP A 142 1.57 -13.44 -16.15
C TRP A 142 0.70 -12.31 -16.70
N MET A 143 1.16 -11.06 -16.63
CA MET A 143 0.49 -9.95 -17.31
C MET A 143 1.44 -9.16 -18.20
N ARG A 144 0.84 -8.38 -19.10
CA ARG A 144 1.52 -7.39 -19.92
C ARG A 144 0.92 -6.02 -19.65
N LEU A 145 1.69 -5.19 -18.96
CA LEU A 145 1.29 -3.87 -18.48
C LEU A 145 1.75 -2.73 -19.39
N THR A 146 2.77 -2.94 -20.21
CA THR A 146 3.24 -1.98 -21.22
C THR A 146 3.41 -2.60 -22.61
N ALA A 147 3.53 -1.76 -23.63
CA ALA A 147 3.74 -2.18 -25.01
C ALA A 147 5.10 -2.88 -25.21
N ASP A 148 6.12 -2.46 -24.46
CA ASP A 148 7.52 -2.94 -24.57
C ASP A 148 7.70 -4.37 -24.06
N GLN A 149 6.78 -4.83 -23.21
CA GLN A 149 6.78 -6.16 -22.65
C GLN A 149 6.38 -7.21 -23.69
N LYS A 150 7.09 -8.34 -23.69
CA LYS A 150 6.82 -9.48 -24.59
C LYS A 150 5.38 -9.96 -24.44
N ARG A 151 4.65 -9.99 -25.56
CA ARG A 151 3.26 -10.47 -25.62
C ARG A 151 3.21 -11.98 -25.77
N TYR A 152 2.54 -12.65 -24.83
CA TYR A 152 2.20 -14.06 -24.90
C TYR A 152 0.74 -14.26 -25.33
N ARG A 153 0.40 -15.43 -25.87
CA ARG A 153 -0.94 -15.71 -26.41
C ARG A 153 -2.05 -15.56 -25.37
N PHE A 154 -1.77 -15.93 -24.11
CA PHE A 154 -2.76 -15.84 -23.02
C PHE A 154 -3.07 -14.39 -22.62
N HIS A 155 -2.19 -13.41 -22.89
CA HIS A 155 -2.46 -11.99 -22.58
C HIS A 155 -3.72 -11.44 -23.24
N ARG A 156 -4.22 -12.06 -24.33
CA ARG A 156 -5.51 -11.68 -24.92
C ARG A 156 -6.68 -11.82 -23.94
N PHE A 157 -6.53 -12.68 -22.91
CA PHE A 157 -7.52 -12.92 -21.87
C PHE A 157 -7.15 -12.25 -20.54
N GLN A 158 -6.14 -11.39 -20.49
CA GLN A 158 -5.70 -10.79 -19.23
C GLN A 158 -6.79 -9.98 -18.52
N HIS A 159 -7.71 -9.38 -19.28
CA HIS A 159 -8.89 -8.70 -18.72
C HIS A 159 -9.83 -9.63 -17.94
N LEU A 160 -9.75 -10.96 -18.13
CA LEU A 160 -10.53 -11.95 -17.39
C LEU A 160 -9.79 -12.43 -16.14
N TYR A 161 -8.54 -12.87 -16.29
CA TYR A 161 -7.78 -13.44 -15.17
C TYR A 161 -7.09 -12.38 -14.28
N PHE A 162 -7.08 -11.11 -14.69
CA PHE A 162 -6.55 -10.00 -13.90
C PHE A 162 -7.19 -9.93 -12.52
N TRP A 163 -8.51 -10.08 -12.42
CA TRP A 163 -9.22 -9.99 -11.13
C TRP A 163 -8.73 -11.01 -10.12
N PHE A 164 -8.43 -12.23 -10.58
CA PHE A 164 -7.86 -13.28 -9.75
C PHE A 164 -6.44 -12.92 -9.30
N LEU A 165 -5.56 -12.52 -10.23
CA LEU A 165 -4.19 -12.11 -9.90
C LEU A 165 -4.14 -10.89 -8.97
N TYR A 166 -5.05 -9.94 -9.17
CA TYR A 166 -5.18 -8.75 -8.34
C TYR A 166 -5.61 -9.10 -6.92
N GLY A 167 -6.53 -10.06 -6.75
CA GLY A 167 -6.89 -10.59 -5.43
C GLY A 167 -5.72 -11.26 -4.70
N LEU A 168 -4.78 -11.85 -5.43
CA LEU A 168 -3.56 -12.44 -4.87
C LEU A 168 -2.47 -11.41 -4.54
N LEU A 169 -2.58 -10.18 -5.05
CA LEU A 169 -1.54 -9.15 -4.88
C LEU A 169 -1.28 -8.85 -3.41
N TYR A 170 -2.33 -8.71 -2.60
CA TYR A 170 -2.19 -8.43 -1.17
C TYR A 170 -1.49 -9.58 -0.44
N PHE A 171 -1.86 -10.84 -0.74
CA PHE A 171 -1.17 -12.01 -0.20
C PHE A 171 0.30 -12.03 -0.58
N SER A 172 0.60 -11.85 -1.87
CA SER A 172 1.99 -11.75 -2.36
C SER A 172 2.75 -10.64 -1.65
N TRP A 173 2.12 -9.50 -1.39
CA TRP A 173 2.76 -8.38 -0.72
C TRP A 173 3.14 -8.70 0.73
N VAL A 174 2.18 -9.21 1.51
CA VAL A 174 2.36 -9.54 2.92
C VAL A 174 3.41 -10.64 3.09
N PHE A 175 3.34 -11.70 2.28
CA PHE A 175 4.10 -12.95 2.48
C PHE A 175 5.35 -13.10 1.62
N VAL A 176 5.50 -12.34 0.54
CA VAL A 176 6.57 -12.58 -0.46
C VAL A 176 7.34 -11.29 -0.76
N MET A 177 6.69 -10.28 -1.35
CA MET A 177 7.38 -9.17 -2.01
C MET A 177 8.23 -8.34 -1.06
N ASP A 178 7.72 -8.01 0.13
CA ASP A 178 8.49 -7.23 1.12
C ASP A 178 9.72 -8.01 1.63
N TYR A 179 9.60 -9.32 1.81
CA TYR A 179 10.73 -10.16 2.24
C TYR A 179 11.77 -10.26 1.12
N GLN A 180 11.33 -10.48 -0.12
CA GLN A 180 12.22 -10.46 -1.27
C GLN A 180 13.01 -9.16 -1.32
N LYS A 181 12.33 -8.01 -1.23
CA LYS A 181 12.96 -6.67 -1.22
C LYS A 181 13.90 -6.49 -0.03
N TYR A 182 13.52 -6.96 1.15
CA TYR A 182 14.36 -6.93 2.36
C TYR A 182 15.65 -7.73 2.18
N PHE A 183 15.60 -8.95 1.63
CA PHE A 183 16.80 -9.79 1.50
C PHE A 183 17.65 -9.43 0.29
N THR A 184 17.04 -9.03 -0.83
CA THR A 184 17.79 -8.59 -2.02
C THR A 184 18.38 -7.19 -1.85
N GLN A 185 17.85 -6.40 -0.90
CA GLN A 185 18.19 -4.99 -0.70
C GLN A 185 17.96 -4.15 -1.97
N ARG A 186 16.93 -4.48 -2.76
CA ARG A 186 16.62 -3.81 -4.04
C ARG A 186 15.11 -3.75 -4.31
N ILE A 187 14.70 -2.73 -5.06
CA ILE A 187 13.39 -2.61 -5.70
C ILE A 187 13.61 -2.67 -7.21
N GLY A 188 13.18 -3.74 -7.88
CA GLY A 188 13.59 -4.02 -9.26
C GLY A 188 15.11 -3.89 -9.43
N SER A 189 15.53 -2.98 -10.31
CA SER A 189 16.96 -2.70 -10.56
C SER A 189 17.58 -1.65 -9.63
N VAL A 190 16.81 -0.99 -8.77
CA VAL A 190 17.26 0.12 -7.90
C VAL A 190 17.68 -0.40 -6.52
N PRO A 191 18.88 -0.08 -6.02
CA PRO A 191 19.30 -0.46 -4.67
C PRO A 191 18.50 0.28 -3.60
N LEU A 192 18.14 -0.43 -2.54
CA LEU A 192 17.54 0.17 -1.35
C LEU A 192 18.58 1.01 -0.61
N LYS A 193 18.11 2.08 0.05
CA LYS A 193 18.93 2.78 1.03
C LYS A 193 19.26 1.82 2.17
N PRO A 194 20.47 1.88 2.75
CA PRO A 194 20.80 1.07 3.92
C PRO A 194 19.79 1.31 5.04
N MET A 195 19.24 0.22 5.57
CA MET A 195 18.32 0.26 6.70
C MET A 195 19.10 0.45 8.00
N SER A 196 18.60 1.33 8.86
CA SER A 196 19.11 1.47 10.22
C SER A 196 18.62 0.32 11.12
N ARG A 197 19.23 0.14 12.29
CA ARG A 197 18.76 -0.87 13.28
C ARG A 197 17.26 -0.71 13.61
N PRO A 198 16.74 0.51 13.89
CA PRO A 198 15.30 0.71 14.06
C PRO A 198 14.45 0.24 12.88
N ASP A 199 14.88 0.47 11.64
CA ASP A 199 14.12 0.07 10.46
C ASP A 199 13.95 -1.46 10.40
N HIS A 200 14.98 -2.20 10.78
CA HIS A 200 14.90 -3.67 10.87
C HIS A 200 13.95 -4.14 11.97
N PHE A 201 13.98 -3.50 13.15
CA PHE A 201 13.04 -3.82 14.23
C PHE A 201 11.60 -3.50 13.84
N ILE A 202 11.37 -2.36 13.19
CA ILE A 202 10.04 -1.99 12.66
C ILE A 202 9.59 -3.03 11.64
N PHE A 203 10.45 -3.39 10.68
CA PHE A 203 10.09 -4.38 9.66
C PHE A 203 9.66 -5.72 10.28
N TRP A 204 10.54 -6.37 11.06
CA TRP A 204 10.24 -7.70 11.61
C TRP A 204 9.18 -7.65 12.71
N GLY A 205 9.18 -6.61 13.54
CA GLY A 205 8.19 -6.43 14.60
C GLY A 205 6.78 -6.29 14.04
N PHE A 206 6.59 -5.49 12.97
CA PHE A 206 5.28 -5.36 12.35
C PHE A 206 4.87 -6.56 11.50
N LYS A 207 5.82 -7.27 10.87
CA LYS A 207 5.50 -8.57 10.24
C LYS A 207 4.97 -9.57 11.26
N ALA A 208 5.65 -9.72 12.40
CA ALA A 208 5.18 -10.58 13.49
C ALA A 208 3.84 -10.11 14.07
N LEU A 209 3.69 -8.81 14.33
CA LEU A 209 2.44 -8.22 14.82
C LEU A 209 1.28 -8.47 13.87
N SER A 210 1.47 -8.25 12.57
CA SER A 210 0.42 -8.43 11.56
C SER A 210 -0.01 -9.89 11.45
N LEU A 211 0.94 -10.82 11.43
CA LEU A 211 0.63 -12.26 11.45
C LEU A 211 -0.06 -12.67 12.77
N GLY A 212 0.35 -12.10 13.89
CA GLY A 212 -0.27 -12.32 15.19
C GLY A 212 -1.72 -11.82 15.22
N ILE A 213 -1.98 -10.60 14.74
CA ILE A 213 -3.32 -10.01 14.71
C ILE A 213 -4.19 -10.70 13.66
N PHE A 214 -3.77 -10.82 12.40
CA PHE A 214 -4.67 -11.26 11.33
C PHE A 214 -4.73 -12.78 11.11
N ILE A 215 -3.85 -13.55 11.76
CA ILE A 215 -3.84 -15.01 11.65
C ILE A 215 -3.86 -15.66 13.03
N GLY A 216 -2.86 -15.39 13.86
CA GLY A 216 -2.69 -16.08 15.14
C GLY A 216 -3.87 -15.91 16.09
N LEU A 217 -4.32 -14.67 16.27
CA LEU A 217 -5.42 -14.33 17.17
C LEU A 217 -6.78 -14.86 16.66
N PRO A 218 -7.17 -14.70 15.38
CA PRO A 218 -8.36 -15.34 14.84
C PRO A 218 -8.34 -16.86 14.97
N VAL A 219 -7.20 -17.51 14.69
CA VAL A 219 -7.05 -18.96 14.87
C VAL A 219 -7.20 -19.38 16.33
N TYR A 220 -6.67 -18.60 17.27
CA TYR A 220 -6.82 -18.86 18.70
C TYR A 220 -8.27 -18.68 19.19
N MET A 221 -8.94 -17.62 18.75
CA MET A 221 -10.29 -17.28 19.21
C MET A 221 -11.39 -18.12 18.55
N VAL A 222 -11.26 -18.36 17.24
CA VAL A 222 -12.31 -18.96 16.40
C VAL A 222 -11.96 -20.39 15.97
N GLY A 223 -10.71 -20.82 16.13
CA GLY A 223 -10.23 -22.16 15.74
C GLY A 223 -9.97 -22.31 14.24
N LEU A 224 -9.35 -23.45 13.86
CA LEU A 224 -9.06 -23.76 12.44
C LEU A 224 -10.24 -24.42 11.72
N ALA A 225 -11.09 -25.14 12.46
CA ALA A 225 -12.11 -26.03 11.92
C ALA A 225 -13.53 -25.76 12.47
N SER A 226 -13.69 -24.83 13.40
CA SER A 226 -14.96 -24.46 14.05
C SER A 226 -15.81 -23.53 13.17
N TRP A 227 -15.97 -23.94 11.91
CA TRP A 227 -16.88 -23.32 10.94
C TRP A 227 -18.25 -24.03 10.93
N ALA A 228 -18.60 -24.71 12.03
CA ALA A 228 -19.83 -25.48 12.22
C ALA A 228 -20.78 -24.76 13.18
#